data_AF-A0A6P1NZ70-F1
#
_entry.id   AF-A0A6P1NZ70-F1
#
_cell.length_a   1.000
_cell.length_b   1.000
_cell.length_c   1.000
_cell.angle_alpha   90.00
_cell.angle_beta   90.00
_cell.angle_gamma   90.00
#
_symmetry.space_group_name_H-M   'P 1'
#
loop_
_entity.id
_entity.type
_entity.pdbx_description
1 polymer ?
#
loop_
_entity_poly.entity_id
_entity_poly.type
_entity_poly.pdbx_seq_one_letter_code
_entity_poly.pdbx_strand_id
1 'polypeptide(L)'
;MLHQRIPSERRARDRAQTRLNAACTRLATKYAEQAKYRMRPGQLVILDEASMVGTAAAAELARQADDAGAKLLLVGDAAQIDAVEAGGFLGWLERNTNPPILTSVWRFSAEWERTASLRLRTGDPDILATYLEQGRIHGCPEGTAPDRAYQAWMEDTKEDITASLLIAGDNGTVNDLNIRAQLDLAAAGRVNLETSVNLRSGVAGTGT
;
A
#
# COMPACT_ATOMS: atom_id res chain seq x y z
N MET A 1 -56.93 -44.23 -10.58
CA MET A 1 -55.46 -44.30 -10.74
C MET A 1 -54.85 -42.94 -10.39
N LEU A 2 -54.15 -42.89 -9.25
CA LEU A 2 -53.47 -41.72 -8.70
C LEU A 2 -52.37 -41.23 -9.67
N HIS A 3 -52.49 -39.99 -10.17
CA HIS A 3 -51.41 -39.31 -10.87
C HIS A 3 -50.49 -38.61 -9.86
N GLN A 4 -49.37 -39.25 -9.49
CA GLN A 4 -48.27 -38.61 -8.77
C GLN A 4 -47.48 -37.70 -9.72
N ARG A 5 -47.72 -36.39 -9.65
CA ARG A 5 -46.97 -35.35 -10.41
C ARG A 5 -46.63 -34.16 -9.50
N ILE A 6 -45.81 -34.37 -8.45
CA ILE A 6 -45.51 -33.32 -7.44
C ILE A 6 -44.02 -33.23 -6.94
N PRO A 7 -43.10 -34.22 -7.09
CA PRO A 7 -41.77 -34.10 -6.44
C PRO A 7 -40.78 -33.09 -7.05
N SER A 8 -40.81 -32.85 -8.37
CA SER A 8 -39.77 -32.09 -9.09
C SER A 8 -39.90 -30.57 -8.93
N GLU A 9 -41.14 -30.06 -8.97
CA GLU A 9 -41.43 -28.63 -8.81
C GLU A 9 -41.17 -28.14 -7.39
N ARG A 10 -41.48 -28.98 -6.37
CA ARG A 10 -41.17 -28.70 -4.96
C ARG A 10 -39.66 -28.53 -4.74
N ARG A 11 -38.85 -29.46 -5.28
CA ARG A 11 -37.37 -29.39 -5.20
C ARG A 11 -36.78 -28.20 -5.95
N ALA A 12 -37.40 -27.75 -7.04
CA ALA A 12 -36.97 -26.55 -7.75
C ALA A 12 -37.27 -25.27 -6.92
N ARG A 13 -38.45 -25.21 -6.33
CA ARG A 13 -38.89 -24.10 -5.45
C ARG A 13 -38.05 -24.01 -4.18
N ASP A 14 -37.75 -25.13 -3.55
CA ASP A 14 -36.89 -25.19 -2.36
C ASP A 14 -35.45 -24.72 -2.65
N ARG A 15 -34.89 -25.10 -3.81
CA ARG A 15 -33.56 -24.62 -4.24
C ARG A 15 -33.54 -23.12 -4.54
N ALA A 16 -34.61 -22.59 -5.14
CA ALA A 16 -34.76 -21.15 -5.37
C ALA A 16 -34.86 -20.39 -4.04
N GLN A 17 -35.64 -20.91 -3.08
CA GLN A 17 -35.78 -20.32 -1.75
C GLN A 17 -34.46 -20.34 -0.96
N THR A 18 -33.70 -21.45 -1.00
CA THR A 18 -32.39 -21.53 -0.36
C THR A 18 -31.40 -20.54 -0.96
N ARG A 19 -31.39 -20.36 -2.28
CA ARG A 19 -30.56 -19.35 -2.97
C ARG A 19 -30.94 -17.93 -2.59
N LEU A 20 -32.24 -17.64 -2.50
CA LEU A 20 -32.74 -16.33 -2.08
C LEU A 20 -32.34 -16.03 -0.65
N ASN A 21 -32.53 -16.98 0.28
CA ASN A 21 -32.13 -16.83 1.67
C ASN A 21 -30.62 -16.61 1.79
N ALA A 22 -29.79 -17.37 1.07
CA ALA A 22 -28.35 -17.18 1.05
C ALA A 22 -27.93 -15.81 0.46
N ALA A 23 -28.66 -15.29 -0.53
CA ALA A 23 -28.44 -13.95 -1.05
C ALA A 23 -28.82 -12.87 -0.02
N CYS A 24 -29.97 -13.00 0.65
CA CYS A 24 -30.41 -12.11 1.72
C CYS A 24 -29.42 -12.09 2.89
N THR A 25 -28.92 -13.25 3.32
CA THR A 25 -27.90 -13.32 4.37
C THR A 25 -26.62 -12.60 3.95
N ARG A 26 -26.10 -12.85 2.74
CA ARG A 26 -24.90 -12.16 2.24
C ARG A 26 -25.11 -10.65 2.16
N LEU A 27 -26.31 -10.20 1.75
CA LEU A 27 -26.65 -8.80 1.68
C LEU A 27 -26.72 -8.16 3.07
N ALA A 28 -27.35 -8.82 4.05
CA ALA A 28 -27.41 -8.36 5.43
C ALA A 28 -26.01 -8.27 6.07
N THR A 29 -25.15 -9.27 5.83
CA THR A 29 -23.75 -9.23 6.27
C THR A 29 -23.01 -8.04 5.66
N LYS A 30 -23.17 -7.81 4.34
CA LYS A 30 -22.55 -6.64 3.68
C LYS A 30 -23.06 -5.32 4.26
N TYR A 31 -24.35 -5.18 4.53
CA TYR A 31 -24.90 -3.96 5.14
C TYR A 31 -24.39 -3.74 6.57
N ALA A 32 -24.29 -4.80 7.38
CA ALA A 32 -23.74 -4.72 8.73
C ALA A 32 -22.26 -4.31 8.71
N GLU A 33 -21.47 -4.83 7.77
CA GLU A 33 -20.10 -4.39 7.56
C GLU A 33 -20.03 -2.93 7.11
N GLN A 34 -20.85 -2.52 6.13
CA GLN A 34 -20.88 -1.13 5.65
C GLN A 34 -21.32 -0.13 6.72
N ALA A 35 -22.23 -0.52 7.62
CA ALA A 35 -22.70 0.33 8.71
C ALA A 35 -21.55 0.78 9.64
N LYS A 36 -20.47 -0.01 9.75
CA LYS A 36 -19.27 0.35 10.52
C LYS A 36 -18.53 1.55 9.92
N TYR A 37 -18.59 1.71 8.60
CA TYR A 37 -17.88 2.75 7.84
C TYR A 37 -18.75 3.94 7.48
N ARG A 38 -19.98 4.00 8.01
CA ARG A 38 -20.90 5.10 7.73
C ARG A 38 -20.45 6.35 8.48
N MET A 39 -20.16 7.41 7.71
CA MET A 39 -19.81 8.72 8.25
C MET A 39 -21.00 9.35 9.00
N ARG A 40 -20.68 10.17 10.00
CA ARG A 40 -21.63 10.85 10.86
C ARG A 40 -21.39 12.37 10.85
N PRO A 41 -22.42 13.18 11.11
CA PRO A 41 -22.27 14.63 11.18
C PRO A 41 -21.19 15.05 12.18
N GLY A 42 -20.37 16.03 11.80
CA GLY A 42 -19.30 16.58 12.64
C GLY A 42 -18.04 15.70 12.75
N GLN A 43 -17.96 14.57 12.05
CA GLN A 43 -16.73 13.78 11.99
C GLN A 43 -15.69 14.41 11.06
N LEU A 44 -14.41 14.23 11.39
CA LEU A 44 -13.29 14.49 10.50
C LEU A 44 -12.79 13.15 9.94
N VAL A 45 -12.82 13.02 8.62
CA VAL A 45 -12.22 11.92 7.87
C VAL A 45 -10.91 12.41 7.29
N ILE A 46 -9.81 11.74 7.60
CA ILE A 46 -8.49 12.06 7.06
C ILE A 46 -8.13 10.99 6.04
N LEU A 47 -7.88 11.41 4.81
CA LEU A 47 -7.36 10.55 3.76
C LEU A 47 -5.87 10.82 3.62
N ASP A 48 -5.05 9.94 4.18
CA ASP A 48 -3.60 9.98 4.04
C ASP A 48 -3.16 9.33 2.71
N GLU A 49 -1.99 9.73 2.20
CA GLU A 49 -1.48 9.34 0.87
C GLU A 49 -2.52 9.54 -0.25
N ALA A 50 -3.25 10.66 -0.21
CA ALA A 50 -4.32 10.98 -1.15
C ALA A 50 -3.85 11.08 -2.62
N SER A 51 -2.55 11.27 -2.86
CA SER A 51 -1.94 11.21 -4.21
C SER A 51 -2.08 9.83 -4.86
N MET A 52 -2.21 8.76 -4.06
CA MET A 52 -2.39 7.39 -4.54
C MET A 52 -3.85 7.04 -4.86
N VAL A 53 -4.80 7.89 -4.46
CA VAL A 53 -6.23 7.60 -4.61
C VAL A 53 -6.71 8.08 -5.97
N GLY A 54 -7.30 7.16 -6.74
CA GLY A 54 -7.89 7.50 -8.03
C GLY A 54 -8.97 8.58 -7.90
N THR A 55 -8.98 9.53 -8.83
CA THR A 55 -9.84 10.73 -8.79
C THR A 55 -11.32 10.40 -8.55
N ALA A 56 -11.85 9.34 -9.17
CA ALA A 56 -13.24 8.93 -8.99
C ALA A 56 -13.56 8.48 -7.56
N ALA A 57 -12.65 7.75 -6.91
CA ALA A 57 -12.82 7.30 -5.53
C ALA A 57 -12.75 8.48 -4.56
N ALA A 58 -11.83 9.44 -4.80
CA ALA A 58 -11.74 10.67 -4.01
C ALA A 58 -13.02 11.52 -4.13
N ALA A 59 -13.59 11.65 -5.33
CA ALA A 59 -14.84 12.36 -5.55
C ALA A 59 -16.03 11.71 -4.83
N GLU A 60 -16.12 10.38 -4.87
CA GLU A 60 -17.19 9.65 -4.16
C GLU A 60 -17.04 9.77 -2.64
N LEU A 61 -15.81 9.72 -2.10
CA LEU A 61 -15.55 9.98 -0.68
C LEU A 61 -15.95 11.39 -0.27
N ALA A 62 -15.63 12.40 -1.09
CA ALA A 62 -16.02 13.78 -0.83
C ALA A 62 -17.54 13.94 -0.80
N ARG A 63 -18.24 13.34 -1.77
CA ARG A 63 -19.71 13.34 -1.83
C ARG A 63 -20.34 12.68 -0.59
N GLN A 64 -19.83 11.52 -0.17
CA GLN A 64 -20.33 10.83 1.02
C GLN A 64 -20.09 11.61 2.30
N ALA A 65 -18.94 12.30 2.41
CA ALA A 65 -18.65 13.15 3.55
C ALA A 65 -19.61 14.34 3.63
N ASP A 66 -19.85 15.01 2.49
CA ASP A 66 -20.78 16.14 2.39
C ASP A 66 -22.22 15.72 2.76
N ASP A 67 -22.73 14.63 2.17
CA ASP A 67 -24.05 14.07 2.47
C ASP A 67 -24.22 13.75 3.97
N ALA A 68 -23.15 13.32 4.64
CA ALA A 68 -23.16 12.98 6.05
C ALA A 68 -22.96 14.19 6.98
N GLY A 69 -22.63 15.37 6.45
CA GLY A 69 -22.22 16.54 7.24
C GLY A 69 -20.87 16.33 7.94
N ALA A 70 -19.99 15.50 7.37
CA ALA A 70 -18.63 15.26 7.82
C ALA A 70 -17.63 16.12 7.03
N LYS A 71 -16.47 16.37 7.62
CA LYS A 71 -15.35 17.06 6.96
C LYS A 71 -14.36 16.03 6.43
N LEU A 72 -13.99 16.14 5.15
CA LEU A 72 -12.90 15.39 4.56
C LEU A 72 -11.63 16.25 4.51
N LEU A 73 -10.52 15.74 5.04
CA LEU A 73 -9.19 16.32 4.94
C LEU A 73 -8.31 15.37 4.13
N LEU A 74 -7.79 15.88 3.01
CA LEU A 74 -6.87 15.16 2.15
C LEU A 74 -5.44 15.51 2.56
N VAL A 75 -4.61 14.49 2.77
CA VAL A 75 -3.19 14.61 3.12
C VAL A 75 -2.40 13.76 2.15
N GLY A 76 -1.31 14.29 1.62
CA GLY A 76 -0.44 13.58 0.70
C GLY A 76 0.57 14.51 0.07
N ASP A 77 1.44 13.96 -0.76
CA ASP A 77 2.45 14.70 -1.50
C ASP A 77 2.16 14.69 -3.00
N ALA A 78 1.98 15.87 -3.59
CA ALA A 78 1.76 16.02 -5.03
C ALA A 78 3.03 15.80 -5.86
N ALA A 79 4.21 15.79 -5.23
CA ALA A 79 5.49 15.51 -5.88
C ALA A 79 5.91 14.03 -5.79
N GLN A 80 5.16 13.20 -5.07
CA GLN A 80 5.41 11.76 -4.99
C GLN A 80 4.92 11.09 -6.29
N ILE A 81 5.67 10.10 -6.77
CA ILE A 81 5.50 9.43 -8.08
C ILE A 81 4.02 9.20 -8.36
N ASP A 82 3.53 9.82 -9.44
CA ASP A 82 2.12 9.83 -9.85
C ASP A 82 1.52 8.42 -9.76
N ALA A 83 0.34 8.32 -9.14
CA ALA A 83 -0.42 7.09 -9.16
C ALA A 83 -0.59 6.62 -10.60
N VAL A 84 -0.28 5.34 -10.83
CA VAL A 84 -0.39 4.63 -12.12
C VAL A 84 -1.79 4.79 -12.76
N GLU A 85 -2.81 5.12 -11.97
CA GLU A 85 -4.14 5.49 -12.43
C GLU A 85 -4.49 6.94 -12.03
N ALA A 86 -4.29 7.89 -12.96
CA ALA A 86 -4.91 9.22 -12.91
C ALA A 86 -4.70 10.02 -11.60
N GLY A 87 -3.50 9.94 -11.01
CA GLY A 87 -3.08 10.60 -9.75
C GLY A 87 -2.89 12.12 -9.80
N GLY A 88 -3.46 12.82 -10.78
CA GLY A 88 -3.25 14.26 -10.97
C GLY A 88 -4.11 15.18 -10.10
N PHE A 89 -5.05 14.65 -9.31
CA PHE A 89 -6.01 15.47 -8.55
C PHE A 89 -5.32 16.31 -7.48
N LEU A 90 -4.35 15.75 -6.74
CA LEU A 90 -3.65 16.48 -5.69
C LEU A 90 -2.75 17.58 -6.28
N GLY A 91 -2.06 17.27 -7.38
CA GLY A 91 -1.31 18.29 -8.13
C GLY A 91 -2.21 19.36 -8.76
N TRP A 92 -3.42 19.01 -9.21
CA TRP A 92 -4.40 19.99 -9.65
C TRP A 92 -4.87 20.88 -8.49
N LEU A 93 -5.17 20.30 -7.33
CA LEU A 93 -5.58 21.03 -6.12
C LEU A 93 -4.50 22.04 -5.70
N GLU A 94 -3.24 21.60 -5.66
CA GLU A 94 -2.09 22.46 -5.35
C GLU A 94 -2.02 23.69 -6.28
N ARG A 95 -2.20 23.47 -7.58
CA ARG A 95 -2.15 24.57 -8.58
C ARG A 95 -3.35 25.50 -8.56
N ASN A 96 -4.52 25.07 -8.08
CA ASN A 96 -5.78 25.79 -8.25
C ASN A 96 -6.42 26.30 -6.96
N THR A 97 -6.10 25.75 -5.78
CA THR A 97 -6.82 26.06 -4.54
C THR A 97 -5.95 26.57 -3.40
N ASN A 98 -4.67 26.89 -3.66
CA ASN A 98 -3.70 27.38 -2.67
C ASN A 98 -3.80 26.65 -1.31
N PRO A 99 -3.63 25.31 -1.29
CA PRO A 99 -3.81 24.54 -0.07
C PRO A 99 -2.72 24.88 0.96
N PRO A 100 -2.97 24.66 2.27
CA PRO A 100 -1.92 24.73 3.28
C PRO A 100 -0.81 23.70 2.98
N ILE A 101 0.45 24.13 2.94
CA ILE A 101 1.61 23.28 2.67
C ILE A 101 2.46 23.17 3.94
N LEU A 102 2.84 21.94 4.30
CA LEU A 102 3.81 21.70 5.36
C LEU A 102 5.23 21.85 4.81
N THR A 103 5.98 22.81 5.34
CA THR A 103 7.37 23.10 4.91
C THR A 103 8.42 22.45 5.81
N SER A 104 8.01 21.96 6.98
CA SER A 104 8.93 21.42 7.98
C SER A 104 9.12 19.92 7.82
N VAL A 105 10.38 19.50 7.78
CA VAL A 105 10.77 18.11 7.65
C VAL A 105 11.22 17.56 9.00
N TRP A 106 10.54 16.53 9.51
CA TRP A 106 10.71 16.07 10.89
C TRP A 106 11.44 14.73 11.03
N ARG A 107 11.51 13.91 9.97
CA ARG A 107 11.98 12.52 10.04
C ARG A 107 13.49 12.32 9.88
N PHE A 108 14.26 13.38 9.59
CA PHE A 108 15.71 13.28 9.47
C PHE A 108 16.42 13.62 10.79
N SER A 109 17.26 12.69 11.25
CA SER A 109 18.18 12.92 12.37
C SER A 109 19.34 13.84 11.98
N ALA A 110 19.77 13.79 10.71
CA ALA A 110 20.85 14.60 10.20
C ALA A 110 20.33 15.92 9.60
N GLU A 111 20.81 17.04 10.13
CA GLU A 111 20.40 18.39 9.68
C GLU A 111 20.68 18.62 8.18
N TRP A 112 21.81 18.12 7.70
CA TRP A 112 22.19 18.25 6.30
C TRP A 112 21.16 17.55 5.39
N GLU A 113 20.66 16.39 5.81
CA GLU A 113 19.77 15.55 5.02
C GLU A 113 18.36 16.15 4.93
N ARG A 114 17.96 16.90 5.97
CA ARG A 114 16.73 17.70 5.96
C ARG A 114 16.74 18.74 4.84
N THR A 115 17.84 19.48 4.70
CA THR A 115 17.96 20.52 3.67
C THR A 115 18.17 19.91 2.28
N ALA A 116 18.97 18.84 2.21
CA ALA A 116 19.26 18.14 0.97
C ALA A 116 18.02 17.48 0.34
N SER A 117 17.17 16.85 1.15
CA SER A 117 15.95 16.20 0.66
C SER A 117 14.95 17.17 0.03
N LEU A 118 14.89 18.43 0.49
CA LEU A 118 14.05 19.47 -0.13
C LEU A 118 14.56 19.87 -1.52
N ARG A 119 15.87 19.96 -1.72
CA ARG A 119 16.46 20.23 -3.04
C ARG A 119 16.26 19.04 -3.99
N LEU A 120 16.42 17.83 -3.48
CA LEU A 120 16.16 16.60 -4.24
C LEU A 120 14.70 16.55 -4.71
N ARG A 121 13.75 16.91 -3.84
CA ARG A 121 12.32 17.01 -4.17
C ARG A 121 12.04 17.98 -5.31
N THR A 122 12.78 19.07 -5.43
CA THR A 122 12.65 20.03 -6.55
C THR A 122 13.39 19.60 -7.82
N GLY A 123 14.02 18.41 -7.82
CA GLY A 123 14.74 17.87 -8.98
C GLY A 123 16.11 18.47 -9.19
N ASP A 124 16.74 19.03 -8.15
CA ASP A 124 18.10 19.58 -8.21
C ASP A 124 19.13 18.43 -8.22
N PRO A 125 19.85 18.17 -9.33
CA PRO A 125 20.79 17.06 -9.41
C PRO A 125 22.09 17.31 -8.64
N ASP A 126 22.45 18.57 -8.38
CA ASP A 126 23.73 18.92 -7.73
C ASP A 126 23.77 18.42 -6.28
N ILE A 127 22.60 18.22 -5.66
CA ILE A 127 22.52 17.71 -4.29
C ILE A 127 23.00 16.26 -4.17
N LEU A 128 23.05 15.50 -5.26
CA LEU A 128 23.52 14.12 -5.25
C LEU A 128 24.99 14.03 -4.80
N ALA A 129 25.81 15.05 -5.08
CA ALA A 129 27.18 15.13 -4.59
C ALA A 129 27.24 15.13 -3.05
N THR A 130 26.34 15.84 -2.38
CA THR A 130 26.25 15.84 -0.91
C THR A 130 25.86 14.46 -0.37
N TYR A 131 24.94 13.75 -1.02
CA TYR A 131 24.58 12.39 -0.62
C TYR A 131 25.74 11.40 -0.80
N LEU A 132 26.58 11.58 -1.84
CA LEU A 132 27.81 10.81 -2.03
C LEU A 132 28.84 11.11 -0.92
N GLU A 133 29.10 12.38 -0.64
CA GLU A 133 30.05 12.83 0.40
C GLU A 133 29.66 12.35 1.80
N GLN A 134 28.36 12.34 2.10
CA GLN A 134 27.81 11.90 3.39
C GLN A 134 27.64 10.37 3.46
N GLY A 135 28.07 9.63 2.44
CA GLY A 135 28.03 8.17 2.42
C GLY A 135 26.62 7.58 2.38
N ARG A 136 25.64 8.31 1.84
CA ARG A 136 24.27 7.80 1.58
C ARG A 136 24.12 7.15 0.22
N ILE A 137 24.99 7.50 -0.73
CA ILE A 137 25.05 6.84 -2.05
C ILE A 137 26.37 6.09 -2.13
N HIS A 138 26.29 4.81 -2.51
CA HIS A 138 27.46 3.98 -2.73
C HIS A 138 27.53 3.56 -4.19
N GLY A 139 28.58 3.98 -4.89
CA GLY A 139 28.85 3.53 -6.24
C GLY A 139 29.16 2.03 -6.27
N CYS A 140 28.76 1.35 -7.35
CA CYS A 140 29.07 -0.04 -7.59
C CYS A 140 29.32 -0.27 -9.10
N PRO A 141 30.11 -1.31 -9.46
CA PRO A 141 30.20 -1.74 -10.85
C PRO A 141 28.83 -2.07 -11.44
N GLU A 142 28.69 -1.87 -12.74
CA GLU A 142 27.45 -2.18 -13.47
C GLU A 142 27.02 -3.64 -13.23
N GLY A 143 25.73 -3.85 -13.00
CA GLY A 143 25.17 -5.18 -12.70
C GLY A 143 25.39 -5.69 -11.28
N THR A 144 26.20 -5.05 -10.45
CA THR A 144 26.51 -5.53 -9.08
C THR A 144 25.69 -4.85 -7.97
N ALA A 145 24.88 -3.84 -8.32
CA ALA A 145 24.07 -3.10 -7.36
C ALA A 145 23.12 -3.99 -6.53
N PRO A 146 22.38 -4.94 -7.12
CA PRO A 146 21.46 -5.80 -6.35
C PRO A 146 22.21 -6.65 -5.32
N ASP A 147 23.35 -7.23 -5.71
CA ASP A 147 24.17 -8.05 -4.81
C ASP A 147 24.74 -7.21 -3.67
N ARG A 148 25.26 -6.02 -3.96
CA ARG A 148 25.82 -5.14 -2.94
C ARG A 148 24.76 -4.66 -1.96
N ALA A 149 23.58 -4.29 -2.45
CA ALA A 149 22.45 -3.88 -1.61
C ALA A 149 21.95 -5.04 -0.74
N TYR A 150 21.90 -6.26 -1.30
CA TYR A 150 21.53 -7.45 -0.54
C TYR A 150 22.52 -7.76 0.59
N GLN A 151 23.83 -7.67 0.33
CA GLN A 151 24.83 -7.91 1.36
C GLN A 151 24.73 -6.89 2.50
N ALA A 152 24.58 -5.61 2.18
CA ALA A 152 24.39 -4.57 3.20
C ALA A 152 23.12 -4.82 4.04
N TRP A 153 22.00 -5.17 3.40
CA TRP A 153 20.77 -5.52 4.11
C TRP A 153 20.94 -6.78 4.98
N MET A 154 21.67 -7.80 4.51
CA MET A 154 21.96 -9.00 5.30
C MET A 154 22.86 -8.71 6.50
N GLU A 155 23.80 -7.77 6.38
CA GLU A 155 24.64 -7.30 7.49
C GLU A 155 23.77 -6.61 8.55
N ASP A 156 22.95 -5.64 8.14
CA ASP A 156 21.96 -4.99 9.03
C ASP A 156 21.07 -6.03 9.74
N THR A 157 20.62 -7.03 8.99
CA THR A 157 19.76 -8.10 9.48
C THR A 157 20.46 -8.96 10.52
N LYS A 158 21.77 -9.24 10.35
CA LYS A 158 22.58 -9.98 11.34
C LYS A 158 22.85 -9.15 12.60
N GLU A 159 22.89 -7.83 12.49
CA GLU A 159 23.00 -6.91 13.61
C GLU A 159 21.64 -6.59 14.28
N ASP A 160 20.57 -7.31 13.89
CA ASP A 160 19.21 -7.13 14.38
C ASP A 160 18.65 -5.70 14.18
N ILE A 161 19.13 -5.00 13.14
CA ILE A 161 18.58 -3.72 12.73
C ILE A 161 17.24 -3.95 12.02
N THR A 162 16.15 -3.59 12.68
CA THR A 162 14.77 -3.83 12.19
C THR A 162 14.26 -2.78 11.20
N ALA A 163 14.97 -1.67 11.05
CA ALA A 163 14.60 -0.54 10.20
C ALA A 163 15.33 -0.54 8.84
N SER A 164 15.77 -1.71 8.34
CA SER A 164 16.43 -1.85 7.04
C SER A 164 15.45 -2.37 5.99
N LEU A 165 15.37 -1.68 4.85
CA LEU A 165 14.46 -2.01 3.74
C LEU A 165 15.25 -2.12 2.44
N LEU A 166 15.07 -3.26 1.74
CA LEU A 166 15.64 -3.50 0.42
C LEU A 166 14.60 -3.24 -0.66
N ILE A 167 14.86 -2.27 -1.54
CA ILE A 167 13.97 -1.87 -2.65
C ILE A 167 14.72 -2.04 -3.97
N ALA A 168 14.04 -2.51 -5.01
CA ALA A 168 14.56 -2.59 -6.37
C ALA A 168 13.58 -1.98 -7.38
N GLY A 169 14.11 -1.57 -8.55
CA GLY A 169 13.35 -0.83 -9.56
C GLY A 169 12.39 -1.69 -10.40
N ASP A 170 12.50 -3.01 -10.36
CA ASP A 170 11.66 -3.93 -11.12
C ASP A 170 11.26 -5.17 -10.30
N ASN A 171 10.12 -5.76 -10.66
CA ASN A 171 9.55 -6.91 -9.94
C ASN A 171 10.39 -8.18 -10.07
N GLY A 172 11.18 -8.33 -11.15
CA GLY A 172 12.06 -9.49 -11.34
C GLY A 172 13.17 -9.49 -10.30
N THR A 173 13.89 -8.36 -10.21
CA THR A 173 14.93 -8.15 -9.19
C THR A 173 14.36 -8.28 -7.78
N VAL A 174 13.18 -7.71 -7.49
CA VAL A 174 12.51 -7.89 -6.18
C VAL A 174 12.26 -9.37 -5.87
N ASN A 175 11.77 -10.14 -6.85
CA ASN A 175 11.50 -11.56 -6.66
C ASN A 175 12.78 -12.36 -6.39
N ASP A 176 13.83 -12.11 -7.16
CA ASP A 176 15.12 -12.81 -6.99
C ASP A 176 15.74 -12.52 -5.63
N LEU A 177 15.71 -11.26 -5.19
CA LEU A 177 16.17 -10.86 -3.86
C LEU A 177 15.32 -11.47 -2.74
N ASN A 178 14.00 -11.54 -2.90
CA ASN A 178 13.10 -12.15 -1.92
C ASN A 178 13.34 -13.66 -1.77
N ILE A 179 13.51 -14.38 -2.88
CA ILE A 179 13.83 -15.82 -2.84
C ILE A 179 15.14 -16.04 -2.10
N ARG A 180 16.17 -15.27 -2.45
CA ARG A 180 17.48 -15.34 -1.78
C ARG A 180 17.36 -15.06 -0.27
N ALA A 181 16.65 -13.99 0.10
CA ALA A 181 16.41 -13.62 1.50
C ALA A 181 15.73 -14.73 2.28
N GLN A 182 14.68 -15.35 1.72
CA GLN A 182 13.98 -16.44 2.39
C GLN A 182 14.86 -17.66 2.63
N LEU A 183 15.70 -18.04 1.65
CA LEU A 183 16.62 -19.16 1.78
C LEU A 183 17.69 -18.90 2.85
N ASP A 184 18.32 -17.72 2.82
CA ASP A 184 19.37 -17.36 3.77
C ASP A 184 18.82 -17.24 5.20
N LEU A 185 17.64 -16.62 5.37
CA LEU A 185 16.98 -16.51 6.68
C LEU A 185 16.50 -17.85 7.21
N ALA A 186 16.05 -18.77 6.34
CA ALA A 186 15.70 -20.12 6.74
C ALA A 186 16.92 -20.92 7.18
N ALA A 187 18.04 -20.80 6.46
CA ALA A 187 19.31 -21.40 6.85
C ALA A 187 19.82 -20.87 8.21
N ALA A 188 19.54 -19.59 8.50
CA ALA A 188 19.81 -18.98 9.80
C ALA A 188 18.76 -19.30 10.89
N GLY A 189 17.73 -20.09 10.58
CA GLY A 189 16.68 -20.48 11.52
C GLY A 189 15.69 -19.37 11.88
N ARG A 190 15.66 -18.26 11.14
CA ARG A 190 14.80 -17.08 11.39
C ARG A 190 13.45 -17.14 10.67
N VAL A 191 13.37 -17.96 9.62
CA VAL A 191 12.16 -18.16 8.82
C VAL A 191 11.87 -19.65 8.74
N ASN A 192 10.61 -20.01 8.99
CA ASN A 192 10.12 -21.36 8.78
C ASN A 192 9.53 -21.47 7.36
N LEU A 193 10.12 -22.33 6.53
CA LEU A 193 9.64 -22.60 5.17
C LEU A 193 8.51 -23.63 5.10
N GLU A 194 8.27 -24.40 6.16
CA GLU A 194 7.17 -25.37 6.25
C GLU A 194 5.82 -24.66 6.45
N THR A 195 5.84 -23.51 7.11
CA THR A 195 4.66 -22.65 7.25
C THR A 195 4.77 -21.50 6.27
N SER A 196 3.90 -21.50 5.25
CA SER A 196 3.98 -20.50 4.19
C SER A 196 2.65 -19.84 3.87
N VAL A 197 2.74 -18.60 3.40
CA VAL A 197 1.60 -17.78 2.99
C VAL A 197 1.71 -17.51 1.49
N ASN A 198 0.60 -17.69 0.78
CA ASN A 198 0.51 -17.34 -0.64
C ASN A 198 0.46 -15.82 -0.80
N LEU A 199 1.40 -15.29 -1.56
CA LEU A 199 1.45 -13.92 -2.02
C LEU A 199 0.95 -13.84 -3.47
N ARG A 200 0.61 -12.63 -3.92
CA ARG A 200 0.20 -12.39 -5.32
C ARG A 200 1.25 -12.85 -6.34
N SER A 201 2.53 -12.81 -5.97
CA SER A 201 3.67 -13.12 -6.83
C SER A 201 4.46 -14.37 -6.41
N GLY A 202 4.01 -15.12 -5.41
CA GLY A 202 4.77 -16.29 -4.94
C GLY A 202 4.35 -16.77 -3.55
N VAL A 203 5.30 -17.32 -2.81
CA VAL A 203 5.10 -17.88 -1.48
C VAL A 203 6.12 -17.26 -0.52
N ALA A 204 5.72 -16.99 0.72
CA ALA A 204 6.62 -16.52 1.76
C ALA A 204 6.54 -17.41 3.01
N GLY A 205 7.70 -17.82 3.52
CA GLY A 205 7.81 -18.46 4.83
C GLY A 205 7.45 -17.49 5.96
N THR A 206 6.99 -18.02 7.09
CA THR A 206 6.66 -17.21 8.27
C THR A 206 7.85 -17.06 9.19
N GLY A 207 8.04 -15.86 9.78
CA GLY A 207 9.01 -15.67 10.86
C GLY A 207 8.69 -16.56 12.08
N THR A 208 9.73 -17.00 12.77
CA THR A 208 9.64 -17.80 14.01
C THR A 208 9.34 -16.97 15.23
#